data_AF-A0A844EBD4-F1
#
_entry.id   AF-A0A844EBD4-F1
#
_cell.length_a   1.000
_cell.length_b   1.000
_cell.length_c   1.000
_cell.angle_alpha   90.00
_cell.angle_beta   90.00
_cell.angle_gamma   90.00
#
_symmetry.space_group_name_H-M   'P 1'
#
loop_
_entity.id
_entity.type
_entity.pdbx_description
1 polymer ?
#
loop_
_entity_poly.entity_id
_entity_poly.type
_entity_poly.pdbx_seq_one_letter_code
_entity_poly.pdbx_strand_id
1 'polypeptide(L)' 'SNIYKKLNLDLDNLTVSQLVDLVVKYPDLIKRPIIFDDHRLEVGFNEEEIRRFLPRSVREAELRELESQIS' A
#
# COMPACT_ATOMS: atom_id res chain seq x y z
N SER A 1 12.38 1.45 9.16
CA SER A 1 13.31 2.52 8.73
C SER A 1 13.87 3.27 9.92
N ASN A 2 15.20 3.36 10.01
CA ASN A 2 15.93 4.00 11.13
C ASN A 2 15.85 5.54 11.12
N ILE A 3 15.23 6.13 10.09
CA ILE A 3 15.09 7.58 9.90
C ILE A 3 14.05 8.18 10.88
N TYR A 4 12.93 7.51 11.14
CA TYR A 4 11.92 7.96 12.08
C TYR A 4 12.48 8.16 13.50
N LYS A 5 13.31 7.21 13.97
CA LYS A 5 13.98 7.30 15.26
C LYS A 5 15.06 8.39 15.31
N LYS A 6 15.72 8.66 14.18
CA LYS A 6 16.76 9.70 14.07
C LYS A 6 16.18 11.11 14.03
N LEU A 7 15.02 11.28 13.42
CA LEU A 7 14.40 12.59 13.27
C LEU A 7 13.68 13.05 14.54
N ASN A 8 13.35 12.15 15.48
CA ASN A 8 12.64 12.45 16.73
C ASN A 8 11.43 13.39 16.51
N LEU A 9 10.72 13.17 15.40
CA LEU A 9 9.62 14.01 14.97
C LEU A 9 8.33 13.52 15.62
N ASP A 10 7.60 14.47 16.18
CA ASP A 10 6.22 14.27 16.60
C ASP A 10 5.30 14.55 15.40
N LEU A 11 4.82 13.48 14.77
CA LEU A 11 3.98 13.56 13.57
C LEU A 11 2.63 14.22 13.85
N ASP A 12 2.12 14.12 15.08
CA ASP A 12 0.80 14.62 15.46
C ASP A 12 0.76 16.16 15.51
N ASN A 13 1.93 16.80 15.59
CA ASN A 13 2.08 18.25 15.62
C ASN A 13 2.40 18.87 14.25
N LEU A 14 2.54 18.06 13.21
CA LEU A 14 2.83 18.56 11.86
C LEU A 14 1.53 18.89 11.11
N THR A 15 1.54 20.02 10.43
CA THR A 15 0.52 20.31 9.43
C THR A 15 0.66 19.38 8.22
N VAL A 16 -0.42 19.20 7.45
CA VAL A 16 -0.40 18.40 6.22
C VAL A 16 0.69 18.86 5.25
N SER A 17 0.89 20.18 5.09
CA SER A 17 1.96 20.72 4.24
C SER A 17 3.35 20.31 4.70
N GLN A 18 3.62 20.40 6.01
CA GLN A 18 4.91 20.01 6.57
C GLN A 18 5.16 18.50 6.44
N LEU A 19 4.10 17.69 6.56
CA LEU A 19 4.14 16.25 6.31
C LEU A 19 4.50 15.94 4.85
N VAL A 20 3.89 16.66 3.89
CA VAL A 20 4.24 16.54 2.46
C VAL A 20 5.69 16.91 2.22
N ASP A 21 6.15 18.05 2.74
CA ASP A 21 7.54 18.50 2.59
C ASP A 21 8.55 17.49 3.16
N LEU A 22 8.21 16.88 4.31
CA LEU A 22 9.03 15.87 4.96
C LEU A 22 9.13 14.60 4.11
N VAL A 23 8.02 14.13 3.55
CA VAL A 23 7.97 12.95 2.67
C VAL A 23 8.75 13.20 1.38
N VAL A 24 8.63 14.39 0.79
CA VAL A 24 9.40 14.78 -0.40
C VAL A 24 10.90 14.78 -0.09
N LYS A 25 11.30 15.28 1.08
CA LYS A 25 12.69 15.32 1.52
C LYS A 25 13.26 13.93 1.86
N TYR A 26 12.46 13.05 2.45
CA TYR A 26 12.85 11.71 2.85
C TYR A 26 11.84 10.67 2.33
N PRO A 27 11.94 10.28 1.05
CA PRO A 27 10.94 9.42 0.42
C PRO A 27 10.84 8.02 1.04
N ASP A 28 11.91 7.55 1.69
CA ASP A 28 11.98 6.26 2.42
C ASP A 28 11.13 6.23 3.70
N LEU A 29 10.53 7.36 4.07
CA LEU A 29 9.54 7.42 5.13
C LEU A 29 8.28 6.65 4.73
N ILE A 30 7.85 6.74 3.47
CA ILE A 30 6.65 6.03 3.01
C ILE A 30 7.01 4.63 2.54
N LYS A 31 6.23 3.64 2.99
CA LYS A 31 6.32 2.26 2.52
C LYS A 31 5.94 2.19 1.03
N ARG A 32 6.71 1.44 0.25
CA ARG A 32 6.51 1.26 -1.19
C ARG A 32 6.29 -0.24 -1.49
N PRO A 33 5.59 -0.60 -2.59
CA PRO A 33 4.91 0.28 -3.56
C PRO A 33 3.66 0.97 -2.97
N ILE A 34 3.17 2.02 -3.63
CA ILE A 34 1.89 2.66 -3.32
C ILE A 34 0.99 2.45 -4.53
N ILE A 35 -0.10 1.72 -4.35
CA ILE A 35 -1.02 1.35 -5.43
C ILE A 35 -2.39 1.87 -5.03
N PHE A 36 -3.06 2.61 -5.90
CA PHE A 36 -4.39 3.15 -5.60
C PHE A 36 -5.27 3.24 -6.84
N ASP A 37 -6.58 3.16 -6.60
CA ASP A 37 -7.65 3.48 -7.54
C ASP A 37 -8.65 4.43 -6.86
N ASP A 38 -9.79 4.74 -7.49
CA ASP A 38 -10.79 5.66 -6.95
C ASP A 38 -11.40 5.19 -5.60
N HIS A 39 -11.23 3.92 -5.23
CA HIS A 39 -11.89 3.30 -4.07
C HIS A 39 -10.89 2.71 -3.06
N ARG A 40 -9.63 2.53 -3.43
CA ARG A 40 -8.66 1.71 -2.67
C ARG A 40 -7.27 2.34 -2.70
N LEU A 41 -6.58 2.23 -1.59
CA LEU A 41 -5.18 2.61 -1.42
C LEU A 41 -4.49 1.48 -0.69
N GLU A 42 -3.51 0.85 -1.33
CA GLU A 42 -2.63 -0.15 -0.74
C GLU A 42 -1.22 0.42 -0.65
N VAL A 43 -0.60 0.25 0.52
CA VAL A 43 0.72 0.77 0.84
C VAL A 43 1.63 -0.35 1.29
N GLY A 44 2.64 -0.65 0.48
CA GLY A 44 3.46 -1.85 0.59
C GLY A 44 3.02 -2.93 -0.38
N PHE A 45 3.65 -4.10 -0.28
CA PHE A 45 3.26 -5.28 -1.05
C PHE A 45 2.66 -6.31 -0.11
N ASN A 46 1.39 -6.67 -0.36
CA ASN A 46 0.70 -7.78 0.26
C ASN A 46 0.02 -8.57 -0.87
N GLU A 47 0.39 -9.84 -1.02
CA GLU A 47 -0.06 -10.68 -2.13
C GLU A 47 -1.58 -10.94 -2.13
N GLU A 48 -2.20 -10.99 -0.95
CA GLU A 48 -3.64 -11.18 -0.85
C GLU A 48 -4.40 -9.88 -1.15
N GLU A 49 -3.92 -8.76 -0.61
CA GLU A 49 -4.58 -7.46 -0.77
C GLU A 49 -4.41 -6.91 -2.20
N ILE A 50 -3.26 -7.12 -2.84
CA ILE A 50 -3.02 -6.63 -4.21
C ILE A 50 -3.97 -7.26 -5.24
N ARG A 51 -4.45 -8.48 -5.00
CA ARG A 51 -5.44 -9.16 -5.87
C ARG A 51 -6.77 -8.41 -5.93
N ARG A 52 -7.05 -7.54 -4.97
CA ARG A 52 -8.25 -6.69 -4.97
C ARG A 52 -8.29 -5.75 -6.17
N PHE A 53 -7.14 -5.36 -6.73
CA PHE A 53 -7.08 -4.52 -7.93
C PHE A 53 -7.42 -5.29 -9.22
N LEU A 54 -7.49 -6.61 -9.19
CA LEU A 54 -7.88 -7.40 -10.35
C LEU A 54 -9.39 -7.25 -10.62
N PRO A 55 -9.79 -7.16 -11.91
CA PRO A 55 -11.19 -7.18 -12.30
C PRO A 55 -11.92 -8.40 -11.73
N ARG A 56 -13.22 -8.24 -11.45
CA ARG A 56 -14.04 -9.30 -10.86
C ARG A 56 -14.01 -10.60 -11.66
N SER A 57 -14.02 -10.50 -12.99
CA SER A 57 -13.98 -11.66 -13.90
C SER A 57 -12.70 -12.50 -13.75
N VAL A 58 -11.56 -11.85 -13.52
CA VAL A 58 -10.27 -12.54 -13.31
C VAL A 58 -10.32 -13.34 -12.01
N ARG A 59 -10.80 -12.72 -10.93
CA ARG A 59 -10.94 -13.39 -9.63
C ARG A 59 -11.89 -14.59 -9.69
N GLU A 60 -12.99 -14.47 -10.44
CA GLU A 60 -13.94 -15.57 -10.65
C GLU A 60 -13.37 -16.70 -11.51
N ALA A 61 -12.43 -16.40 -12.41
CA ALA A 61 -11.75 -17.42 -13.21
C ALA A 61 -10.71 -18.18 -12.38
N GLU A 62 -9.88 -17.46 -11.61
CA GLU A 62 -8.89 -18.06 -10.70
C GLU A 62 -9.56 -18.97 -9.66
N LEU A 63 -10.71 -18.56 -9.09
CA LEU A 63 -11.44 -19.39 -8.14
C LEU A 63 -11.90 -20.71 -8.77
N ARG A 64 -12.49 -20.65 -9.97
CA ARG A 64 -12.94 -21.84 -10.71
C ARG A 64 -11.78 -22.78 -11.04
N GLU A 65 -10.62 -22.24 -11.38
CA GLU A 65 -9.43 -23.03 -11.66
C GLU A 65 -8.95 -23.76 -10.40
N LEU A 66 -8.89 -23.07 -9.25
CA LEU A 66 -8.53 -23.68 -7.96
C LEU A 66 -9.53 -24.78 -7.56
N GLU A 67 -10.83 -24.54 -7.72
CA GLU A 67 -11.88 -25.54 -7.45
C GLU A 67 -11.70 -26.81 -8.31
N SER A 68 -11.31 -26.66 -9.58
CA SER A 68 -11.10 -27.79 -10.49
C SER A 68 -9.89 -28.67 -10.14
N GLN A 69 -8.88 -28.12 -9.45
CA GLN A 69 -7.69 -28.86 -9.04
C GLN A 69 -7.89 -29.66 -7.75
N ILE A 70 -8.95 -29.36 -6.99
CA ILE A 70 -9.28 -30.01 -5.72
C ILE A 70 -10.25 -31.19 -5.94
N SER A 71 -10.95 -31.22 -7.09
CA SER A 71 -11.81 -32.32 -7.53
C SER A 71 -11.05 -33.42 -8.25
#